data_AF-A0A2A4YRY9-F1
#
_entry.id   AF-A0A2A4YRY9-F1
#
_cell.length_a   1.000
_cell.length_b   1.000
_cell.length_c   1.000
_cell.angle_alpha   90.00
_cell.angle_beta   90.00
_cell.angle_gamma   90.00
#
_symmetry.space_group_name_H-M   'P 1'
#
loop_
_entity.id
_entity.type
_entity.pdbx_description
1 polymer ?
#
loop_
_entity_poly.entity_id
_entity_poly.type
_entity_poly.pdbx_seq_one_letter_code
_entity_poly.pdbx_strand_id
1 'polypeptide(L)'
;MLFSKVSEPMLVMIGKKDIQVKWNIDGKLLEQAVSAKQNVTFSHPENANHVLKHYKKSIEVSSPAELMSGYNGEATFLDLEAWSLIVNWIKANSWLPQ
;
A
#
# COMPACT_ATOMS: atom_id res chain seq x y z
N MET A 1 9.85 19.57 -2.72
CA MET A 1 9.27 18.34 -2.13
C MET A 1 9.68 17.15 -3.00
N LEU A 2 9.86 15.93 -2.46
CA LEU A 2 10.48 14.83 -3.23
C LEU A 2 9.72 14.47 -4.53
N PHE A 3 8.39 14.43 -4.50
CA PHE A 3 7.58 14.11 -5.68
C PHE A 3 7.80 15.08 -6.85
N SER A 4 8.16 16.35 -6.60
CA SER A 4 8.33 17.35 -7.67
C SER A 4 9.60 17.16 -8.49
N LYS A 5 10.43 16.20 -8.11
CA LYS A 5 11.67 15.85 -8.80
C LYS A 5 11.56 14.56 -9.61
N VAL A 6 10.44 13.87 -9.55
CA VAL A 6 10.19 12.61 -10.27
C VAL A 6 9.21 12.89 -11.40
N SER A 7 9.61 12.59 -12.63
CA SER A 7 8.79 12.79 -13.84
C SER A 7 8.06 11.53 -14.27
N GLU A 8 8.53 10.37 -13.82
CA GLU A 8 7.98 9.06 -14.11
C GLU A 8 6.65 8.85 -13.38
N PRO A 9 5.74 8.02 -13.92
CA PRO A 9 4.56 7.59 -13.20
C PRO A 9 4.94 6.96 -11.84
N MET A 10 4.20 7.29 -10.79
CA MET A 10 4.41 6.75 -9.44
C MET A 10 3.15 6.09 -8.88
N LEU A 11 3.32 4.95 -8.23
CA LEU A 11 2.30 4.32 -7.39
C LEU A 11 2.70 4.46 -5.93
N VAL A 12 1.84 5.08 -5.13
CA VAL A 12 1.93 5.09 -3.68
C VAL A 12 0.84 4.16 -3.13
N MET A 13 1.26 3.09 -2.46
CA MET A 13 0.36 2.12 -1.86
C MET A 13 0.58 2.03 -0.36
N ILE A 14 -0.49 2.18 0.42
CA ILE A 14 -0.47 2.00 1.88
C ILE A 14 -1.64 1.12 2.26
N GLY A 15 -1.38 -0.09 2.75
CA GLY A 15 -2.42 -1.02 3.18
C GLY A 15 -3.19 -0.47 4.38
N LYS A 16 -4.53 -0.64 4.40
CA LYS A 16 -5.34 -0.15 5.52
C LYS A 16 -5.11 -0.88 6.83
N LYS A 17 -4.45 -2.05 6.78
CA LYS A 17 -4.03 -2.82 7.94
C LYS A 17 -2.57 -2.55 8.31
N ASP A 18 -1.95 -1.52 7.76
CA ASP A 18 -0.63 -1.10 8.21
C ASP A 18 -0.71 -0.53 9.66
N ILE A 19 0.08 -1.11 10.57
CA ILE A 19 0.18 -0.69 11.97
C ILE A 19 1.29 0.34 12.19
N GLN A 20 2.21 0.47 11.24
CA GLN A 20 3.35 1.37 11.27
C GLN A 20 3.07 2.67 10.52
N VAL A 21 2.34 2.59 9.40
CA VAL A 21 1.96 3.74 8.56
C VAL A 21 0.44 3.87 8.50
N LYS A 22 -0.10 5.04 8.82
CA LYS A 22 -1.54 5.31 8.82
C LYS A 22 -1.97 5.83 7.46
N TRP A 23 -2.60 4.96 6.66
CA TRP A 23 -3.09 5.33 5.32
C TRP A 23 -3.94 6.61 5.30
N ASN A 24 -4.77 6.84 6.32
CA ASN A 24 -5.69 7.98 6.41
C ASN A 24 -5.06 9.27 6.95
N ILE A 25 -3.87 9.20 7.55
CA ILE A 25 -3.13 10.35 8.07
C ILE A 25 -1.93 10.60 7.18
N ASP A 26 -1.00 9.66 7.13
CA ASP A 26 0.22 9.75 6.34
C ASP A 26 -0.08 9.77 4.83
N GLY A 27 -1.01 8.91 4.38
CA GLY A 27 -1.43 8.88 2.97
C GLY A 27 -2.06 10.20 2.53
N LYS A 28 -2.95 10.78 3.36
CA LYS A 28 -3.54 12.11 3.06
C LYS A 28 -2.49 13.22 3.01
N LEU A 29 -1.50 13.19 3.91
CA LEU A 29 -0.41 14.15 3.85
C LEU A 29 0.36 14.01 2.54
N LEU A 30 0.65 12.79 2.08
CA LEU A 30 1.30 12.57 0.79
C LEU A 30 0.43 13.01 -0.40
N GLU A 31 -0.87 12.75 -0.37
CA GLU A 31 -1.80 13.21 -1.41
C GLU A 31 -1.83 14.74 -1.51
N GLN A 32 -1.90 15.45 -0.37
CA GLN A 32 -1.85 16.92 -0.32
C GLN A 32 -0.51 17.48 -0.77
N ALA A 33 0.54 16.69 -0.60
CA ALA A 33 1.89 17.04 -1.00
C ALA A 33 2.06 16.98 -2.54
N VAL A 34 1.27 16.12 -3.20
CA VAL A 34 1.31 15.95 -4.65
C VAL A 34 0.56 17.10 -5.35
N SER A 35 1.21 17.73 -6.32
CA SER A 35 0.58 18.72 -7.20
C SER A 35 -0.27 18.03 -8.27
N ALA A 36 -1.36 18.67 -8.71
CA ALA A 36 -2.25 18.15 -9.76
C ALA A 36 -1.56 17.83 -11.11
N LYS A 37 -0.33 18.32 -11.33
CA LYS A 37 0.45 18.05 -12.56
C LYS A 37 1.29 16.78 -12.47
N GLN A 38 1.39 16.15 -11.31
CA GLN A 38 2.21 14.95 -11.12
C GLN A 38 1.39 13.69 -11.40
N ASN A 39 2.03 12.71 -12.06
CA ASN A 39 1.41 11.44 -12.39
C ASN A 39 1.57 10.44 -11.23
N VAL A 40 0.79 10.65 -10.16
CA VAL A 40 0.82 9.79 -8.97
C VAL A 40 -0.52 9.10 -8.78
N THR A 41 -0.49 7.78 -8.65
CA THR A 41 -1.64 6.96 -8.27
C THR A 41 -1.53 6.62 -6.79
N PHE A 42 -2.58 6.91 -6.02
CA PHE A 42 -2.69 6.49 -4.62
C PHE A 42 -3.61 5.28 -4.51
N SER A 43 -3.25 4.31 -3.67
CA SER A 43 -4.07 3.13 -3.43
C SER A 43 -3.98 2.63 -1.99
N HIS A 44 -5.13 2.22 -1.44
CA HIS A 44 -5.26 1.78 -0.06
C HIS A 44 -6.02 0.46 0.04
N PRO A 45 -5.37 -0.70 -0.24
CA PRO A 45 -6.02 -2.01 -0.18
C PRO A 45 -6.56 -2.30 1.21
N GLU A 46 -7.75 -2.90 1.29
CA GLU A 46 -8.53 -2.99 2.53
C GLU A 46 -7.86 -3.90 3.57
N ASN A 47 -7.26 -5.00 3.11
CA ASN A 47 -6.72 -6.04 3.99
C ASN A 47 -5.19 -6.16 3.91
N ALA A 48 -4.50 -5.31 3.16
CA ALA A 48 -3.05 -5.33 3.10
C ALA A 48 -2.42 -4.75 4.37
N ASN A 49 -1.43 -5.44 4.89
CA ASN A 49 -0.62 -5.02 6.02
C ASN A 49 0.63 -4.21 5.58
N HIS A 50 1.54 -3.91 6.51
CA HIS A 50 2.77 -3.17 6.25
C HIS A 50 3.66 -3.77 5.15
N VAL A 51 3.73 -5.10 5.06
CA VAL A 51 4.52 -5.83 4.06
C VAL A 51 3.66 -6.38 2.93
N LEU A 52 2.47 -5.81 2.73
CA LEU A 52 1.49 -6.17 1.68
C LEU A 52 0.96 -7.61 1.74
N LYS A 53 1.03 -8.24 2.92
CA LYS A 53 0.35 -9.50 3.18
C LYS A 53 -1.09 -9.29 3.64
N HIS A 54 -1.93 -10.30 3.41
CA HIS A 54 -3.34 -10.27 3.76
C HIS A 54 -3.55 -10.39 5.27
N TYR A 55 -4.32 -9.47 5.84
CA TYR A 55 -4.70 -9.47 7.25
C TYR A 55 -6.16 -9.02 7.45
N LYS A 56 -7.07 -9.98 7.61
CA LYS A 56 -8.52 -9.69 7.69
C LYS A 56 -8.96 -9.14 9.06
N LYS A 57 -8.25 -9.48 10.14
CA LYS A 57 -8.66 -9.13 11.50
C LYS A 57 -8.63 -7.61 11.72
N SER A 58 -9.39 -7.13 12.70
CA SER A 58 -9.27 -5.75 13.16
C SER A 58 -8.04 -5.65 14.06
N ILE A 59 -7.18 -4.68 13.77
CA ILE A 59 -5.95 -4.43 14.54
C ILE A 59 -6.30 -4.04 15.97
N GLU A 60 -7.34 -3.22 16.16
CA GLU A 60 -7.73 -2.65 17.46
C GLU A 60 -8.14 -3.70 18.49
N VAL A 61 -8.60 -4.86 18.02
CA VAL A 61 -9.08 -5.95 18.88
C VAL A 61 -8.15 -7.16 18.89
N SER A 62 -7.05 -7.11 18.14
CA SER A 62 -6.11 -8.23 18.05
C SER A 62 -5.10 -8.18 19.18
N SER A 63 -4.86 -9.33 19.84
CA SER A 63 -3.81 -9.44 20.84
C SER A 63 -2.41 -9.36 20.22
N PRO A 64 -1.35 -9.01 20.99
CA PRO A 64 0.02 -9.03 20.48
C PRO A 64 0.44 -10.37 19.88
N ALA A 65 0.01 -11.49 20.47
CA ALA A 65 0.33 -12.83 19.96
C ALA A 65 -0.32 -13.12 18.60
N GLU A 66 -1.55 -12.65 18.38
CA GLU A 66 -2.25 -12.78 17.10
C GLU A 66 -1.65 -11.89 16.01
N LEU A 67 -1.16 -10.71 16.38
CA LEU A 67 -0.40 -9.87 15.46
C LEU A 67 0.92 -10.56 15.08
N MET A 68 1.69 -11.07 16.05
CA MET A 68 2.98 -11.73 15.77
C MET A 68 2.85 -12.94 14.83
N SER A 69 1.81 -13.76 15.00
CA SER A 69 1.62 -14.98 14.22
C SER A 69 0.83 -14.77 12.92
N GLY A 70 -0.12 -13.84 12.90
CA GLY A 70 -1.05 -13.65 11.79
C GLY A 70 -0.77 -12.44 10.91
N TYR A 71 -0.02 -11.44 11.40
CA TYR A 71 0.25 -10.22 10.65
C TYR A 71 1.32 -10.47 9.60
N ASN A 72 2.53 -10.89 10.00
CA ASN A 72 3.62 -11.23 9.08
C ASN A 72 4.20 -12.63 9.37
N GLY A 73 3.37 -13.55 9.87
CA GLY A 73 3.82 -14.92 10.14
C GLY A 73 4.23 -15.66 8.87
N GLU A 74 4.95 -16.76 9.02
CA GLU A 74 5.46 -17.56 7.91
C GLU A 74 4.33 -18.10 7.00
N ALA A 75 3.22 -18.54 7.58
CA ALA A 75 2.07 -19.10 6.86
C ALA A 75 1.15 -18.04 6.20
N THR A 76 1.51 -16.76 6.24
CA THR A 76 0.70 -15.67 5.66
C THR A 76 1.08 -15.43 4.21
N PHE A 77 0.12 -14.97 3.41
CA PHE A 77 0.26 -14.78 1.96
C PHE A 77 0.09 -13.32 1.56
N LEU A 78 0.57 -12.96 0.36
CA LEU A 78 0.40 -11.63 -0.21
C LEU A 78 -1.09 -11.30 -0.39
N ASP A 79 -1.47 -10.06 -0.09
CA ASP A 79 -2.85 -9.61 -0.30
C ASP A 79 -3.16 -9.55 -1.81
N LEU A 80 -4.24 -10.21 -2.23
CA LEU A 80 -4.60 -10.34 -3.64
C LEU A 80 -5.02 -9.02 -4.27
N GLU A 81 -5.63 -8.11 -3.50
CA GLU A 81 -6.00 -6.78 -3.97
C GLU A 81 -4.74 -5.95 -4.21
N ALA A 82 -3.84 -5.90 -3.22
CA ALA A 82 -2.54 -5.22 -3.35
C ALA A 82 -1.71 -5.76 -4.53
N TRP A 83 -1.61 -7.09 -4.66
CA TRP A 83 -0.91 -7.73 -5.77
C TRP A 83 -1.50 -7.34 -7.13
N SER A 84 -2.83 -7.44 -7.26
CA SER A 84 -3.52 -7.12 -8.52
C SER A 84 -3.36 -5.66 -8.89
N LEU A 85 -3.43 -4.74 -7.91
CA LEU A 85 -3.18 -3.32 -8.11
C LEU A 85 -1.78 -3.05 -8.62
N ILE A 86 -0.74 -3.64 -8.02
CA ILE A 86 0.65 -3.48 -8.47
C ILE A 86 0.81 -3.98 -9.91
N VAL A 87 0.38 -5.21 -10.21
CA VAL A 87 0.55 -5.81 -11.54
C VAL A 87 -0.22 -5.01 -12.61
N ASN A 88 -1.46 -4.62 -12.31
CA ASN A 88 -2.27 -3.86 -13.25
C ASN A 88 -1.71 -2.45 -13.47
N TRP A 89 -1.21 -1.80 -12.41
CA TRP A 89 -0.58 -0.49 -12.52
C TRP A 89 0.69 -0.54 -13.37
N ILE A 90 1.55 -1.55 -13.16
CA ILE A 90 2.77 -1.78 -13.96
C ILE A 90 2.41 -1.96 -15.44
N LYS A 91 1.41 -2.80 -15.75
CA LYS A 91 0.93 -3.04 -17.13
C LYS A 91 0.39 -1.76 -17.77
N ALA A 92 -0.44 -1.00 -17.04
CA ALA A 92 -1.05 0.22 -17.54
C ALA A 92 -0.03 1.34 -17.82
N ASN A 93 1.09 1.36 -17.08
CA ASN A 93 2.13 2.37 -17.23
C ASN A 93 3.35 1.88 -18.05
N SER A 94 3.24 0.73 -18.73
CA SER A 94 4.26 0.19 -19.65
C SER A 94 5.67 0.05 -19.04
N TRP A 95 5.74 -0.28 -17.74
CA TRP A 95 7.01 -0.59 -17.06
C TRP A 95 7.55 -2.01 -17.38
N LEU A 96 6.78 -2.81 -18.13
CA LEU A 96 7.23 -4.07 -18.71
C LEU A 96 7.50 -3.86 -20.21
N PRO A 97 8.60 -4.39 -20.76
CA PRO A 97 8.79 -4.42 -22.20
C PRO A 97 7.59 -5.13 -22.85
N GLN A 98 7.07 -4.56 -23.94
CA GLN A 98 6.09 -5.25 -24.79
C GLN A 98 6.74 -6.40 -25.56
#